data_AF-A0A7Y6Y7R2-F1
#
_entry.id   AF-A0A7Y6Y7R2-F1
#
_cell.length_a   1.000
_cell.length_b   1.000
_cell.length_c   1.000
_cell.angle_alpha   90.00
_cell.angle_beta   90.00
_cell.angle_gamma   90.00
#
_symmetry.space_group_name_H-M   'P 1'
#
loop_
_entity.id
_entity.type
_entity.pdbx_description
1 polymer ?
#
loop_
_entity_poly.entity_id
_entity_poly.type
_entity_poly.pdbx_seq_one_letter_code
_entity_poly.pdbx_strand_id
1 'polypeptide(L)'
;MDLLQTLLATLVTLGILVTIHEWGHFWVARRCGVKVLRFSVGFGKPIWLRTGKDGTEYAVASIPLGGYVRMLDEREGDVPSELSDQAFNNKPVMQRIAIVAAGPLVNLIFAVLAYWFLFVWGVTVVKPTIGAVAPASLAEQAGLQPQFELTEIDGRSVRSWEEINLALAARIGDDGIIEMRAGLPDSGWLKSYSVPLSGWSVDLERESPLRAFGIQPWQPLVEPVIGQLTPGDAAQAAGMRVGDKVVAVDDQAISDWMALVSIIQSAPGRELEFVIEREGTAQRLVVTPGERLDPEGKSVGFIGAGVQPFEWPEEHLVDLRQGPLDALVSGLDKTVQMVSLTLDSIGKMIVGAISVKNLSGPITIAKVAGASAASGLESFISFLAYLSISLGVLNLLPIPMLDGGHLVYYFVELVRGRPVSEKVQAFGMRIGMALLFSLMALAMLNDIARL
;
A
#
# COMPACT_ATOMS: atom_id res chain seq x y z
N MET A 1 12.45 -8.18 -11.47
CA MET A 1 11.72 -9.28 -10.82
C MET A 1 11.13 -10.15 -11.90
N ASP A 2 11.29 -11.47 -11.78
CA ASP A 2 10.67 -12.40 -12.73
C ASP A 2 9.15 -12.47 -12.47
N LEU A 3 8.35 -12.65 -13.52
CA LEU A 3 6.88 -12.77 -13.45
C LEU A 3 6.46 -13.81 -12.40
N LEU A 4 7.24 -14.89 -12.29
CA LEU A 4 7.05 -15.95 -11.32
C LEU A 4 7.08 -15.45 -9.87
N GLN A 5 8.01 -14.55 -9.53
CA GLN A 5 8.13 -14.00 -8.17
C GLN A 5 6.93 -13.14 -7.82
N THR A 6 6.49 -12.29 -8.75
CA THR A 6 5.28 -11.45 -8.58
C THR A 6 4.05 -12.33 -8.35
N LEU A 7 3.86 -13.37 -9.17
CA LEU A 7 2.74 -14.30 -9.01
C LEU A 7 2.80 -15.03 -7.67
N LEU A 8 3.98 -15.53 -7.28
CA LEU A 8 4.15 -16.22 -6.00
C LEU A 8 3.86 -15.30 -4.82
N ALA A 9 4.41 -14.09 -4.80
CA ALA A 9 4.17 -13.10 -3.75
C ALA A 9 2.68 -12.73 -3.65
N THR A 10 2.00 -12.60 -4.79
CA THR A 10 0.56 -12.34 -4.85
C THR A 10 -0.25 -13.49 -4.25
N LEU A 11 0.06 -14.73 -4.65
CA LEU A 11 -0.63 -15.92 -4.14
C LEU A 11 -0.43 -16.09 -2.64
N VAL A 12 0.80 -15.86 -2.14
CA VAL A 12 1.08 -15.88 -0.70
C VAL A 12 0.30 -14.78 0.02
N THR A 13 0.30 -13.55 -0.51
CA THR A 13 -0.41 -12.41 0.08
C THR A 13 -1.91 -12.68 0.18
N LEU A 14 -2.57 -12.99 -0.93
CA LEU A 14 -4.02 -13.25 -0.94
C LEU A 14 -4.38 -14.51 -0.15
N GLY A 15 -3.55 -15.55 -0.23
CA GLY A 15 -3.72 -16.78 0.52
C GLY A 15 -3.72 -16.54 2.03
N ILE A 16 -2.74 -15.78 2.55
CA ILE A 16 -2.66 -15.42 3.97
C ILE A 16 -3.89 -14.61 4.37
N LEU A 17 -4.19 -13.51 3.67
CA LEU A 17 -5.23 -12.57 4.08
C LEU A 17 -6.63 -13.19 4.06
N VAL A 18 -6.96 -13.93 3.01
CA VAL A 18 -8.28 -14.58 2.93
C VAL A 18 -8.36 -15.73 3.93
N THR A 19 -7.31 -16.53 4.11
CA THR A 19 -7.35 -17.63 5.10
C THR A 19 -7.56 -17.10 6.52
N ILE A 20 -6.92 -15.99 6.88
CA ILE A 20 -7.07 -15.35 8.19
C ILE A 20 -8.50 -14.84 8.38
N HIS A 21 -9.07 -14.22 7.35
CA HIS A 21 -10.46 -13.78 7.32
C HIS A 21 -11.43 -14.95 7.52
N GLU A 22 -11.32 -15.99 6.70
CA GLU A 22 -12.14 -17.20 6.81
C GLU A 22 -11.98 -17.87 8.18
N TRP A 23 -10.75 -17.91 8.71
CA TRP A 23 -10.49 -18.44 10.05
C TRP A 23 -11.26 -17.69 11.14
N GLY A 24 -11.46 -16.38 11.00
CA GLY A 24 -12.29 -15.59 11.91
C GLY A 24 -13.73 -16.10 11.98
N HIS A 25 -14.39 -16.26 10.83
CA HIS A 25 -15.74 -16.83 10.75
C HIS A 25 -15.79 -18.24 11.34
N PHE A 26 -14.84 -19.09 10.96
CA PHE A 26 -14.73 -20.47 11.44
C PHE A 26 -14.63 -20.53 12.97
N TRP A 27 -13.71 -19.75 13.54
CA TRP A 27 -13.37 -19.79 14.97
C TRP A 27 -14.53 -19.33 15.85
N VAL A 28 -15.27 -18.29 15.44
CA VAL A 28 -16.47 -17.83 16.15
C VAL A 28 -17.65 -18.77 15.93
N ALA A 29 -17.88 -19.26 14.70
CA ALA A 29 -18.96 -20.20 14.39
C ALA A 29 -18.89 -21.45 15.28
N ARG A 30 -17.70 -22.02 15.44
CA ARG A 30 -17.47 -23.19 16.31
C ARG A 30 -17.77 -22.88 17.78
N ARG A 31 -17.43 -21.69 18.27
CA ARG A 31 -17.74 -21.26 19.65
C ARG A 31 -19.21 -20.99 19.89
N CYS A 32 -19.94 -20.55 18.87
CA CYS A 32 -21.39 -20.41 18.91
C CYS A 32 -22.12 -21.76 18.71
N GLY A 33 -21.39 -22.87 18.62
CA GLY A 33 -21.96 -24.21 18.43
C GLY A 33 -22.59 -24.40 17.05
N VAL A 34 -22.11 -23.68 16.02
CA VAL A 34 -22.47 -23.92 14.63
C VAL A 34 -21.61 -25.06 14.09
N LYS A 35 -22.23 -26.01 13.41
CA LYS A 35 -21.50 -27.09 12.75
C LYS A 35 -20.86 -26.54 11.48
N VAL A 36 -19.54 -26.65 11.38
CA VAL A 36 -18.80 -26.31 10.16
C VAL A 36 -18.56 -27.59 9.38
N LEU A 37 -19.06 -27.63 8.15
CA LEU A 37 -18.92 -28.77 7.25
C LEU A 37 -17.52 -28.80 6.63
N ARG A 38 -17.01 -27.64 6.20
CA ARG A 38 -15.71 -27.55 5.55
C ARG A 38 -15.03 -26.22 5.83
N PHE A 39 -13.73 -26.28 6.08
CA PHE A 39 -12.81 -25.16 6.08
C PHE A 39 -11.80 -25.38 4.95
N SER A 40 -11.82 -24.53 3.91
CA SER A 40 -10.99 -24.68 2.72
C SER A 40 -10.05 -23.49 2.56
N VAL A 41 -8.77 -23.77 2.37
CA VAL A 41 -7.79 -22.82 1.85
C VAL A 41 -7.69 -23.02 0.34
N GLY A 42 -8.05 -22.00 -0.43
CA GLY A 42 -8.17 -22.03 -1.88
C GLY A 42 -9.51 -22.58 -2.40
N PHE A 43 -9.64 -22.56 -3.72
CA PHE A 43 -10.80 -23.08 -4.48
C PHE A 43 -10.45 -24.28 -5.37
N GLY A 44 -11.49 -24.98 -5.83
CA GLY A 44 -11.38 -26.08 -6.78
C GLY A 44 -11.23 -27.45 -6.11
N LYS A 45 -10.52 -28.37 -6.79
CA LYS A 45 -10.35 -29.75 -6.30
C LYS A 45 -9.38 -29.75 -5.11
N PRO A 46 -9.71 -30.43 -3.99
CA PRO A 46 -8.79 -30.55 -2.87
C PRO A 46 -7.56 -31.38 -3.28
N ILE A 47 -6.37 -30.82 -3.09
CA ILE A 47 -5.10 -31.55 -3.18
C ILE A 47 -4.89 -32.35 -1.89
N TRP A 48 -5.31 -31.75 -0.77
CA TRP A 48 -5.27 -32.38 0.54
C TRP A 48 -6.61 -32.21 1.24
N LEU A 49 -7.07 -33.27 1.90
CA LEU A 49 -8.32 -33.31 2.63
C LEU A 49 -8.14 -34.13 3.91
N ARG A 50 -8.55 -33.59 5.04
CA ARG A 50 -8.58 -34.29 6.32
C ARG A 50 -9.83 -33.96 7.09
N THR A 51 -10.56 -34.99 7.52
CA THR A 51 -11.69 -34.81 8.43
C THR A 51 -11.18 -34.73 9.87
N GLY A 52 -11.50 -33.63 10.56
CA GLY A 52 -11.21 -33.47 11.97
C GLY A 52 -12.07 -34.35 12.86
N LYS A 53 -11.69 -34.47 14.13
CA LYS A 53 -12.49 -35.21 15.14
C LYS A 53 -13.87 -34.59 15.36
N ASP A 54 -14.01 -33.33 15.00
CA ASP A 54 -15.24 -32.55 15.03
C ASP A 54 -16.13 -32.72 13.80
N GLY A 55 -15.71 -33.55 12.83
CA GLY A 55 -16.44 -33.78 11.59
C GLY A 55 -16.28 -32.67 10.55
N THR A 56 -15.47 -31.63 10.82
CA THR A 56 -15.14 -30.60 9.83
C THR A 56 -14.11 -31.13 8.84
N GLU A 57 -14.36 -30.92 7.55
CA GLU A 57 -13.39 -31.19 6.50
C GLU A 57 -12.40 -30.03 6.36
N TYR A 58 -11.12 -30.28 6.64
CA TYR A 58 -10.04 -29.33 6.39
C TYR A 58 -9.45 -29.64 5.01
N ALA A 59 -9.51 -28.67 4.10
CA ALA A 59 -9.09 -28.83 2.72
C ALA A 59 -8.03 -27.79 2.31
N VAL A 60 -7.05 -28.23 1.54
CA VAL A 60 -6.16 -27.35 0.77
C VAL A 60 -6.43 -27.64 -0.71
N ALA A 61 -6.94 -26.65 -1.42
CA ALA A 61 -7.42 -26.79 -2.79
C ALA A 61 -6.36 -26.41 -3.84
N SER A 62 -6.58 -26.84 -5.07
CA SER A 62 -5.63 -26.66 -6.17
C SER A 62 -5.40 -25.22 -6.61
N ILE A 63 -6.35 -24.32 -6.35
CA ILE A 63 -6.26 -22.91 -6.68
C ILE A 63 -6.02 -22.15 -5.38
N PRO A 64 -4.80 -21.66 -5.09
CA PRO A 64 -4.46 -20.99 -3.82
C PRO A 64 -4.96 -19.54 -3.74
N LEU A 65 -5.97 -19.18 -4.54
CA LEU A 65 -6.63 -17.88 -4.48
C LEU A 65 -7.81 -18.01 -3.53
N GLY A 66 -7.77 -17.38 -2.37
CA GLY A 66 -8.90 -17.31 -1.45
C GLY A 66 -9.11 -18.53 -0.55
N GLY A 67 -10.35 -18.73 -0.12
CA GLY A 67 -10.78 -19.78 0.82
C GLY A 67 -12.27 -19.64 1.09
N TYR A 68 -12.84 -20.58 1.83
CA TYR A 68 -14.21 -20.47 2.32
C TYR A 68 -14.47 -21.32 3.57
N VAL A 69 -15.38 -20.84 4.42
CA VAL A 69 -15.98 -21.62 5.50
C VAL A 69 -17.40 -22.01 5.13
N ARG A 70 -17.64 -23.32 4.95
CA ARG A 70 -18.99 -23.84 4.75
C ARG A 70 -19.62 -24.23 6.09
N MET A 71 -20.57 -23.43 6.53
CA MET A 71 -21.36 -23.68 7.73
C MET A 71 -22.59 -24.54 7.39
N LEU A 72 -23.11 -25.29 8.35
CA LEU A 72 -24.39 -25.96 8.23
C LEU A 72 -25.49 -24.89 8.19
N ASP A 73 -26.30 -24.86 7.14
CA ASP A 73 -27.41 -23.91 6.97
C ASP A 73 -28.55 -24.59 6.20
N GLU A 74 -29.78 -24.46 6.70
CA GLU A 74 -30.98 -25.07 6.10
C GLU A 74 -31.36 -24.44 4.74
N ARG A 75 -30.80 -23.27 4.41
CA ARG A 75 -31.00 -22.62 3.11
C ARG A 75 -30.15 -23.23 2.00
N GLU A 76 -29.05 -23.90 2.35
CA GLU A 76 -28.11 -24.50 1.39
C GLU A 76 -28.35 -25.99 1.14
N GLY A 77 -29.15 -26.65 1.98
CA GLY A 77 -29.42 -28.08 1.86
C GLY A 77 -30.26 -28.62 3.00
N ASP A 78 -30.60 -29.90 2.91
CA ASP A 78 -31.40 -30.59 3.92
C ASP A 78 -30.56 -30.82 5.20
N VAL A 79 -31.11 -30.44 6.36
CA VAL A 79 -30.44 -30.55 7.66
C VAL A 79 -31.20 -31.56 8.52
N PRO A 80 -30.55 -32.65 8.98
CA PRO A 80 -31.17 -33.57 9.92
C PRO A 80 -31.71 -32.84 11.15
N SER A 81 -32.90 -33.21 11.61
CA SER A 81 -33.55 -32.57 12.77
C SER A 81 -32.67 -32.54 14.02
N GLU A 82 -31.82 -33.54 14.21
CA GLU A 82 -30.84 -33.64 15.29
C GLU A 82 -29.71 -32.59 15.25
N LEU A 83 -29.49 -31.97 14.09
CA LEU A 83 -28.45 -30.96 13.87
C LEU A 83 -29.02 -29.56 13.59
N SER A 84 -30.36 -29.41 13.62
CA SER A 84 -31.03 -28.14 13.31
C SER A 84 -30.63 -27.02 14.30
N ASP A 85 -30.34 -27.35 15.55
CA ASP A 85 -29.82 -26.42 16.56
C ASP A 85 -28.39 -25.94 16.26
N GLN A 86 -27.63 -26.71 15.47
CA GLN A 86 -26.27 -26.41 15.02
C GLN A 86 -26.24 -25.70 13.66
N ALA A 87 -27.40 -25.49 13.02
CA ALA A 87 -27.49 -24.73 11.79
C ALA A 87 -27.32 -23.23 12.06
N PHE A 88 -26.54 -22.56 11.20
CA PHE A 88 -26.21 -21.14 11.30
C PHE A 88 -27.46 -20.26 11.32
N ASN A 89 -28.41 -20.51 10.41
CA ASN A 89 -29.64 -19.75 10.29
C ASN A 89 -30.54 -19.82 11.53
N ASN A 90 -30.42 -20.88 12.35
CA ASN A 90 -31.21 -21.09 13.57
C ASN A 90 -30.56 -20.51 14.83
N LYS A 91 -29.31 -20.04 14.75
CA LYS A 91 -28.67 -19.37 15.88
C LYS A 91 -29.32 -18.01 16.19
N PRO A 92 -29.29 -17.57 17.46
CA PRO A 92 -29.70 -16.23 17.84
C PRO A 92 -28.99 -15.16 16.99
N VAL A 93 -29.71 -14.08 16.67
CA VAL A 93 -29.23 -13.00 15.80
C VAL A 93 -27.86 -12.47 16.25
N MET A 94 -27.65 -12.32 17.56
CA MET A 94 -26.36 -11.86 18.11
C MET A 94 -25.20 -12.82 17.83
N GLN A 95 -25.44 -14.13 17.80
CA GLN A 95 -24.42 -15.11 17.44
C GLN A 95 -24.11 -15.02 15.95
N ARG A 96 -25.13 -14.87 15.08
CA ARG A 96 -24.89 -14.70 13.64
C ARG A 96 -24.15 -13.40 13.33
N ILE A 97 -24.48 -12.30 14.01
CA ILE A 97 -23.73 -11.04 13.95
C ILE A 97 -22.28 -11.25 14.36
N ALA A 98 -22.02 -11.92 15.49
CA ALA A 98 -20.66 -12.18 15.96
C ALA A 98 -19.86 -13.03 14.95
N ILE A 99 -20.47 -14.05 14.35
CA ILE A 99 -19.83 -14.91 13.34
C ILE A 99 -19.48 -14.12 12.08
N VAL A 100 -20.42 -13.32 11.55
CA VAL A 100 -20.18 -12.53 10.33
C VAL A 100 -19.19 -11.40 10.57
N ALA A 101 -19.23 -10.73 11.73
CA ALA A 101 -18.25 -9.70 12.06
C ALA A 101 -16.85 -10.27 12.32
N ALA A 102 -16.72 -11.56 12.65
CA ALA A 102 -15.46 -12.17 13.05
C ALA A 102 -14.39 -12.13 11.95
N GLY A 103 -14.73 -12.42 10.70
CA GLY A 103 -13.78 -12.43 9.60
C GLY A 103 -13.10 -11.06 9.40
N PRO A 104 -13.88 -9.98 9.18
CA PRO A 104 -13.32 -8.64 9.06
C PRO A 104 -12.56 -8.17 10.31
N LEU A 105 -13.07 -8.46 11.51
CA LEU A 105 -12.40 -8.06 12.75
C LEU A 105 -11.05 -8.76 12.95
N VAL A 106 -10.93 -10.03 12.57
CA VAL A 106 -9.66 -10.76 12.64
C VAL A 106 -8.63 -10.17 11.67
N ASN A 107 -9.04 -9.66 10.50
CA ASN A 107 -8.12 -8.92 9.63
C ASN A 107 -7.58 -7.65 10.30
N LEU A 108 -8.45 -6.88 10.98
CA LEU A 108 -8.00 -5.70 11.72
C LEU A 108 -7.04 -6.09 12.86
N ILE A 109 -7.33 -7.18 13.58
CA ILE A 109 -6.43 -7.72 14.62
C ILE A 109 -5.10 -8.16 14.01
N PHE A 110 -5.11 -8.84 12.87
CA PHE A 110 -3.89 -9.24 12.16
C PHE A 110 -3.04 -8.01 11.79
N ALA A 111 -3.66 -6.93 11.33
CA ALA A 111 -2.94 -5.70 11.02
C ALA A 111 -2.27 -5.08 12.25
N VAL A 112 -2.97 -5.06 13.41
CA VAL A 112 -2.38 -4.60 14.68
C VAL A 112 -1.17 -5.45 15.03
N LEU A 113 -1.27 -6.78 14.91
CA LEU A 113 -0.18 -7.71 15.21
C LEU A 113 0.99 -7.58 14.21
N ALA A 114 0.71 -7.30 12.94
CA ALA A 114 1.72 -7.09 11.92
C ALA A 114 2.51 -5.80 12.17
N TYR A 115 1.84 -4.68 12.45
CA TYR A 115 2.52 -3.43 12.81
C TYR A 115 3.24 -3.54 14.16
N TRP A 116 2.63 -4.21 15.15
CA TRP A 116 3.29 -4.52 16.42
C TRP A 116 4.61 -5.27 16.19
N PHE A 117 4.59 -6.31 15.36
CA PHE A 117 5.80 -7.06 15.02
C PHE A 117 6.85 -6.17 14.36
N LEU A 118 6.47 -5.31 13.40
CA LEU A 118 7.39 -4.37 12.76
C LEU A 118 8.05 -3.42 13.78
N PHE A 119 7.27 -2.84 14.70
CA PHE A 119 7.82 -1.94 15.72
C PHE A 119 8.69 -2.66 16.76
N VAL A 120 8.44 -3.94 17.06
CA VAL A 120 9.32 -4.73 17.94
C VAL A 120 10.60 -5.16 17.24
N TRP A 121 10.48 -5.54 15.97
CA TRP A 121 11.60 -5.94 15.12
C TRP A 121 12.58 -4.77 14.92
N GLY A 122 12.03 -3.56 14.75
CA GLY A 122 12.76 -2.37 14.36
C GLY A 122 12.71 -2.20 12.86
N VAL A 123 12.39 -0.99 12.41
CA VAL A 123 12.39 -0.63 10.99
C VAL A 123 13.23 0.63 10.89
N THR A 124 14.28 0.55 10.09
CA THR A 124 15.14 1.70 9.83
C THR A 124 14.51 2.54 8.72
N VAL A 125 14.14 3.76 9.04
CA VAL A 125 13.56 4.72 8.09
C VAL A 125 14.49 5.92 7.90
N VAL A 126 14.35 6.58 6.75
CA VAL A 126 15.02 7.85 6.49
C VAL A 126 14.27 8.97 7.21
N LYS A 127 15.01 9.81 7.94
CA LYS A 127 14.47 11.00 8.60
C LYS A 127 13.79 11.92 7.59
N PRO A 128 12.67 12.56 7.96
CA PRO A 128 11.96 13.46 7.09
C PRO A 128 12.61 14.85 6.98
N THR A 129 13.88 14.90 6.57
CA THR A 129 14.64 16.14 6.40
C THR A 129 14.38 16.76 5.03
N ILE A 130 13.86 17.98 4.99
CA ILE A 130 13.57 18.69 3.73
C ILE A 130 14.88 18.97 2.99
N GLY A 131 15.01 18.48 1.76
CA GLY A 131 16.17 18.74 0.91
C GLY A 131 16.03 20.05 0.14
N ALA A 132 14.88 20.21 -0.52
CA ALA A 132 14.54 21.41 -1.26
C ALA A 132 13.04 21.67 -1.17
N VAL A 133 12.67 22.93 -1.40
CA VAL A 133 11.29 23.39 -1.49
C VAL A 133 11.04 23.89 -2.91
N ALA A 134 10.00 23.37 -3.56
CA ALA A 134 9.67 23.74 -4.93
C ALA A 134 9.15 25.19 -4.99
N PRO A 135 9.60 26.01 -5.97
CA PRO A 135 9.05 27.34 -6.15
C PRO A 135 7.55 27.34 -6.43
N ALA A 136 6.84 28.38 -6.00
CA ALA A 136 5.40 28.57 -6.12
C ALA A 136 4.54 27.44 -5.50
N SER A 137 5.09 26.67 -4.57
CA SER A 137 4.39 25.55 -3.91
C SER A 137 3.75 25.93 -2.58
N LEU A 138 2.89 25.05 -2.05
CA LEU A 138 2.33 25.20 -0.70
C LEU A 138 3.43 25.20 0.37
N ALA A 139 4.46 24.38 0.20
CA ALA A 139 5.62 24.34 1.09
C ALA A 139 6.38 25.68 1.10
N GLU A 140 6.55 26.33 -0.05
CA GLU A 140 7.17 27.66 -0.13
C GLU A 140 6.27 28.72 0.52
N GLN A 141 4.96 28.70 0.25
CA GLN A 141 3.99 29.62 0.86
C GLN A 141 3.95 29.49 2.39
N ALA A 142 4.09 28.26 2.91
CA ALA A 142 4.21 28.01 4.34
C ALA A 142 5.51 28.61 4.92
N GLY A 143 6.54 28.82 4.09
CA GLY A 143 7.87 29.25 4.50
C GLY A 143 8.72 28.11 5.06
N LEU A 144 8.46 26.86 4.64
CA LEU A 144 9.33 25.73 4.96
C LEU A 144 10.74 25.97 4.41
N GLN A 145 11.74 25.50 5.14
CA GLN A 145 13.14 25.69 4.77
C GLN A 145 13.83 24.35 4.53
N PRO A 146 14.79 24.29 3.58
CA PRO A 146 15.73 23.19 3.48
C PRO A 146 16.44 22.88 4.80
N GLN A 147 16.88 21.64 4.95
CA GLN A 147 17.54 21.05 6.12
C GLN A 147 16.69 20.91 7.38
N PHE A 148 15.47 21.42 7.40
CA PHE A 148 14.57 21.18 8.53
C PHE A 148 13.97 19.79 8.48
N GLU A 149 13.92 19.13 9.64
CA GLU A 149 13.17 17.91 9.84
C GLU A 149 11.71 18.24 10.10
N LEU A 150 10.81 17.62 9.34
CA LEU A 150 9.37 17.72 9.55
C LEU A 150 8.95 16.69 10.60
N THR A 151 8.50 17.16 11.77
CA THR A 151 8.27 16.34 12.97
C THR A 151 6.79 16.14 13.31
N GLU A 152 5.91 17.00 12.81
CA GLU A 152 4.48 16.96 13.09
C GLU A 152 3.65 17.47 11.90
N ILE A 153 2.50 16.84 11.65
CA ILE A 153 1.45 17.33 10.73
C ILE A 153 0.09 17.16 11.42
N ASP A 154 -0.70 18.23 11.47
CA ASP A 154 -2.05 18.28 12.08
C ASP A 154 -2.10 17.66 13.48
N GLY A 155 -1.13 18.01 14.34
CA GLY A 155 -1.03 17.53 15.72
C GLY A 155 -0.49 16.11 15.87
N ARG A 156 -0.12 15.43 14.77
CA ARG A 156 0.41 14.05 14.79
C ARG A 156 1.89 14.04 14.53
N SER A 157 2.65 13.35 15.39
CA SER A 157 4.07 13.14 15.17
C SER A 157 4.29 12.30 13.91
N VAL A 158 5.24 12.75 13.08
CA VAL A 158 5.69 12.05 11.88
C VAL A 158 7.19 11.82 11.98
N ARG A 159 7.62 10.59 11.66
CA ARG A 159 9.00 10.13 11.80
C ARG A 159 9.60 9.62 10.49
N SER A 160 8.78 9.52 9.43
CA SER A 160 9.19 9.04 8.13
C SER A 160 8.46 9.77 7.01
N TRP A 161 9.04 9.71 5.80
CA TRP A 161 8.38 10.21 4.59
C TRP A 161 7.05 9.52 4.28
N GLU A 162 6.91 8.25 4.64
CA GLU A 162 5.65 7.51 4.48
C GLU A 162 4.54 8.15 5.34
N GLU A 163 4.83 8.43 6.61
CA GLU A 163 3.86 9.06 7.53
C GLU A 163 3.46 10.46 7.06
N ILE A 164 4.41 11.23 6.52
CA ILE A 164 4.13 12.54 5.93
C ILE A 164 3.26 12.40 4.69
N ASN A 165 3.61 11.49 3.79
CA ASN A 165 2.86 11.31 2.56
C ASN A 165 1.41 10.87 2.85
N LEU A 166 1.20 10.02 3.85
CA LEU A 166 -0.13 9.63 4.32
C LEU A 166 -0.89 10.79 4.96
N ALA A 167 -0.23 11.60 5.79
CA ALA A 167 -0.84 12.77 6.42
C ALA A 167 -1.27 13.82 5.39
N LEU A 168 -0.44 14.09 4.39
CA LEU A 168 -0.78 14.96 3.27
C LEU A 168 -1.90 14.36 2.40
N ALA A 169 -1.85 13.05 2.11
CA ALA A 169 -2.90 12.38 1.34
C ALA A 169 -4.29 12.52 2.00
N ALA A 170 -4.35 12.43 3.34
CA ALA A 170 -5.58 12.60 4.11
C ALA A 170 -6.21 13.98 3.93
N ARG A 171 -5.45 14.99 3.47
CA ARG A 171 -5.89 16.37 3.32
C ARG A 171 -6.19 16.78 1.87
N ILE A 172 -6.04 15.85 0.92
CA ILE A 172 -6.41 16.09 -0.48
C ILE A 172 -7.90 16.38 -0.58
N GLY A 173 -8.24 17.44 -1.31
CA GLY A 173 -9.62 17.87 -1.54
C GLY A 173 -10.25 18.63 -0.36
N ASP A 174 -9.49 18.92 0.71
CA ASP A 174 -9.98 19.71 1.83
C ASP A 174 -9.65 21.21 1.63
N ASP A 175 -10.54 22.10 2.08
CA ASP A 175 -10.34 23.56 2.04
C ASP A 175 -9.77 24.14 3.35
N GLY A 176 -9.22 23.26 4.20
CA GLY A 176 -8.73 23.62 5.53
C GLY A 176 -7.31 24.22 5.54
N ILE A 177 -6.79 24.38 6.75
CA ILE A 177 -5.38 24.69 7.01
C ILE A 177 -4.69 23.37 7.37
N ILE A 178 -3.49 23.14 6.83
CA ILE A 178 -2.56 22.14 7.36
C ILE A 178 -1.63 22.84 8.34
N GLU A 179 -1.51 22.27 9.53
CA GLU A 179 -0.52 22.68 10.52
C GLU A 179 0.67 21.71 10.50
N MET A 180 1.87 22.25 10.54
CA MET A 180 3.11 21.48 10.46
C MET A 180 4.11 21.99 11.49
N ARG A 181 4.97 21.10 12.01
CA ARG A 181 6.12 21.53 12.84
C ARG A 181 7.41 21.01 12.25
N ALA A 182 8.28 21.93 11.87
CA ALA A 182 9.58 21.61 11.31
C ALA A 182 10.69 22.43 11.98
N GLY A 183 11.91 21.91 11.96
CA GLY A 183 13.07 22.62 12.48
C GLY A 183 14.29 21.71 12.63
N LEU A 184 15.07 21.95 13.68
CA LEU A 184 16.27 21.19 14.02
C LEU A 184 16.04 20.53 15.39
N PRO A 185 15.46 19.31 15.43
CA PRO A 185 15.05 18.65 16.67
C PRO A 185 16.19 18.51 17.67
N ASP A 186 17.40 18.20 17.20
CA ASP A 186 18.60 18.03 18.03
C ASP A 186 19.00 19.32 18.78
N SER A 187 18.65 20.48 18.24
CA SER A 187 18.87 21.79 18.88
C SER A 187 17.70 22.26 19.75
N GLY A 188 16.57 21.54 19.71
CA GLY A 188 15.30 21.94 20.32
C GLY A 188 14.55 23.06 19.58
N TRP A 189 15.10 23.57 18.47
CA TRP A 189 14.46 24.62 17.68
C TRP A 189 13.42 24.01 16.73
N LEU A 190 12.14 24.16 17.07
CA LEU A 190 11.01 23.78 16.23
C LEU A 190 10.11 24.99 16.00
N LYS A 191 9.66 25.17 14.77
CA LYS A 191 8.73 26.23 14.37
C LYS A 191 7.44 25.60 13.83
N SER A 192 6.31 26.22 14.16
CA SER A 192 5.01 25.87 13.58
C SER A 192 4.80 26.61 12.26
N TYR A 193 4.26 25.91 11.29
CA TYR A 193 3.93 26.37 9.95
C TYR A 193 2.46 26.07 9.69
N SER A 194 1.76 26.98 9.03
CA SER A 194 0.35 26.82 8.70
C SER A 194 0.14 27.25 7.26
N VAL A 195 -0.50 26.39 6.47
CA VAL A 195 -0.79 26.69 5.06
C VAL A 195 -2.25 26.38 4.72
N PRO A 196 -2.98 27.34 4.12
CA PRO A 196 -4.33 27.09 3.62
C PRO A 196 -4.27 26.26 2.33
N LEU A 197 -5.05 25.18 2.26
CA LEU A 197 -5.06 24.28 1.11
C LEU A 197 -5.82 24.85 -0.09
N SER A 198 -6.81 25.70 0.11
CA SER A 198 -7.49 26.46 -0.95
C SER A 198 -7.85 25.62 -2.20
N GLY A 199 -8.46 24.45 -2.03
CA GLY A 199 -8.80 23.53 -3.13
C GLY A 199 -7.65 22.68 -3.66
N TRP A 200 -6.60 22.45 -2.85
CA TRP A 200 -5.48 21.59 -3.21
C TRP A 200 -5.94 20.17 -3.55
N SER A 201 -5.65 19.77 -4.79
CA SER A 201 -5.95 18.45 -5.33
C SER A 201 -4.72 17.88 -5.99
N VAL A 202 -4.57 16.56 -5.92
CA VAL A 202 -3.40 15.84 -6.41
C VAL A 202 -3.85 14.67 -7.24
N ASP A 203 -3.30 14.54 -8.45
CA ASP A 203 -3.43 13.32 -9.24
C ASP A 203 -2.41 12.28 -8.73
N LEU A 204 -2.87 11.42 -7.81
CA LEU A 204 -2.07 10.37 -7.19
C LEU A 204 -1.48 9.37 -8.20
N GLU A 205 -1.95 9.34 -9.45
CA GLU A 205 -1.34 8.53 -10.51
C GLU A 205 -0.06 9.15 -11.06
N ARG A 206 0.08 10.48 -11.00
CA ARG A 206 1.16 11.24 -11.63
C ARG A 206 2.20 11.70 -10.63
N GLU A 207 1.77 12.11 -9.45
CA GLU A 207 2.68 12.65 -8.43
C GLU A 207 2.28 12.28 -7.01
N SER A 208 3.26 12.23 -6.12
CA SER A 208 3.00 11.99 -4.70
C SER A 208 2.46 13.26 -4.03
N PRO A 209 1.61 13.12 -3.00
CA PRO A 209 1.18 14.24 -2.15
C PRO A 209 2.35 15.09 -1.66
N LEU A 210 3.47 14.46 -1.29
CA LEU A 210 4.68 15.14 -0.87
C LEU A 210 5.25 16.08 -1.96
N ARG A 211 5.39 15.58 -3.20
CA ARG A 211 5.92 16.35 -4.34
C ARG A 211 4.96 17.44 -4.76
N ALA A 212 3.66 17.15 -4.80
CA ALA A 212 2.60 18.10 -5.12
C ALA A 212 2.50 19.24 -4.10
N PHE A 213 2.80 18.95 -2.83
CA PHE A 213 2.90 19.96 -1.78
C PHE A 213 4.16 20.83 -1.91
N GLY A 214 5.16 20.37 -2.67
CA GLY A 214 6.39 21.09 -2.96
C GLY A 214 7.57 20.73 -2.06
N ILE A 215 7.51 19.59 -1.36
CA ILE A 215 8.63 19.13 -0.53
C ILE A 215 9.42 18.10 -1.30
N GLN A 216 10.74 18.30 -1.39
CA GLN A 216 11.66 17.31 -1.90
C GLN A 216 12.47 16.74 -0.74
N PRO A 217 12.49 15.40 -0.55
CA PRO A 217 13.34 14.77 0.45
C PRO A 217 14.80 15.15 0.27
N TRP A 218 15.50 15.35 1.40
CA TRP A 218 16.94 15.44 1.39
C TRP A 218 17.53 14.12 0.87
N GLN A 219 18.58 14.25 0.06
CA GLN A 219 19.34 13.13 -0.47
C GLN A 219 20.82 13.39 -0.22
N PRO A 220 21.62 12.35 0.07
CA PRO A 220 23.04 12.52 0.22
C PRO A 220 23.67 12.95 -1.11
N LEU A 221 24.77 13.68 -1.01
CA LEU A 221 25.58 14.00 -2.19
C LEU A 221 26.27 12.72 -2.66
N VAL A 222 25.73 12.09 -3.70
CA VAL A 222 26.28 10.87 -4.28
C VAL A 222 27.22 11.24 -5.40
N GLU A 223 28.47 10.78 -5.34
CA GLU A 223 29.43 11.05 -6.41
C GLU A 223 28.95 10.47 -7.75
N PRO A 224 29.19 11.16 -8.87
CA PRO A 224 28.74 10.74 -10.19
C PRO A 224 29.58 9.58 -10.79
N VAL A 225 29.68 8.46 -10.07
CA VAL A 225 30.47 7.28 -10.45
C VAL A 225 29.58 6.17 -11.01
N ILE A 226 29.95 5.66 -12.18
CA ILE A 226 29.23 4.59 -12.87
C ILE A 226 29.42 3.27 -12.12
N GLY A 227 28.36 2.74 -11.52
CA GLY A 227 28.35 1.46 -10.82
C GLY A 227 27.89 0.29 -11.66
N GLN A 228 26.99 0.55 -12.61
CA GLN A 228 26.40 -0.46 -13.47
C GLN A 228 26.18 0.09 -14.87
N LEU A 229 26.31 -0.79 -15.87
CA LEU A 229 25.97 -0.49 -17.26
C LEU A 229 25.05 -1.60 -17.78
N THR A 230 23.98 -1.20 -18.46
CA THR A 230 23.10 -2.10 -19.19
C THR A 230 23.76 -2.49 -20.52
N PRO A 231 23.88 -3.80 -20.83
CA PRO A 231 24.44 -4.23 -22.10
C PRO A 231 23.66 -3.69 -23.31
N GLY A 232 24.36 -3.07 -24.26
CA GLY A 232 23.80 -2.56 -25.51
C GLY A 232 23.21 -1.15 -25.45
N ASP A 233 23.14 -0.51 -24.27
CA ASP A 233 22.66 0.86 -24.12
C ASP A 233 23.73 1.92 -24.44
N ALA A 234 23.30 3.18 -24.58
CA ALA A 234 24.12 4.28 -25.09
C ALA A 234 25.44 4.50 -24.32
N ALA A 235 25.44 4.41 -22.99
CA ALA A 235 26.65 4.57 -22.18
C ALA A 235 27.70 3.51 -22.53
N GLN A 236 27.29 2.24 -22.61
CA GLN A 236 28.21 1.16 -22.96
C GLN A 236 28.68 1.27 -24.41
N ALA A 237 27.77 1.61 -25.34
CA ALA A 237 28.09 1.80 -26.74
C ALA A 237 29.09 2.95 -26.98
N ALA A 238 29.01 4.00 -26.17
CA ALA A 238 29.95 5.13 -26.16
C ALA A 238 31.28 4.81 -25.46
N GLY A 239 31.45 3.60 -24.92
CA GLY A 239 32.70 3.15 -24.30
C GLY A 239 32.89 3.53 -22.83
N MET A 240 31.81 3.91 -22.12
CA MET A 240 31.84 4.03 -20.67
C MET A 240 32.08 2.66 -20.01
N ARG A 241 32.67 2.68 -18.82
CA ARG A 241 33.00 1.52 -18.00
C ARG A 241 32.54 1.75 -16.56
N VAL A 242 32.29 0.65 -15.87
CA VAL A 242 32.07 0.68 -14.41
C VAL A 242 33.32 1.23 -13.75
N GLY A 243 33.15 2.18 -12.83
CA GLY A 243 34.22 2.92 -12.15
C GLY A 243 34.57 4.27 -12.78
N ASP A 244 34.04 4.60 -13.95
CA ASP A 244 34.21 5.95 -14.53
C ASP A 244 33.51 6.99 -13.67
N LYS A 245 34.19 8.10 -13.34
CA LYS A 245 33.61 9.25 -12.65
C LYS A 245 33.28 10.34 -13.65
N VAL A 246 32.02 10.75 -13.77
CA VAL A 246 31.63 11.84 -14.66
C VAL A 246 31.94 13.17 -13.99
N VAL A 247 32.84 13.97 -14.57
CA VAL A 247 33.24 15.27 -14.01
C VAL A 247 32.58 16.45 -14.71
N ALA A 248 32.21 16.30 -15.98
CA ALA A 248 31.48 17.32 -16.73
C ALA A 248 30.60 16.73 -17.84
N VAL A 249 29.54 17.44 -18.22
CA VAL A 249 28.71 17.18 -19.40
C VAL A 249 28.46 18.50 -20.13
N ASP A 250 28.76 18.58 -21.43
CA ASP A 250 28.64 19.80 -22.25
C ASP A 250 29.29 21.04 -21.58
N ASP A 251 30.53 20.88 -21.11
CA ASP A 251 31.30 21.88 -20.34
C ASP A 251 30.70 22.30 -18.97
N GLN A 252 29.58 21.70 -18.55
CA GLN A 252 29.00 21.91 -17.22
C GLN A 252 29.60 20.91 -16.23
N ALA A 253 30.22 21.41 -15.17
CA ALA A 253 30.77 20.57 -14.10
C ALA A 253 29.65 19.83 -13.35
N ILE A 254 29.86 18.54 -13.11
CA ILE A 254 28.91 17.67 -12.40
C ILE A 254 29.45 17.38 -11.00
N SER A 255 28.73 17.83 -9.98
CA SER A 255 29.07 17.61 -8.58
C SER A 255 28.50 16.31 -8.01
N ASP A 256 27.36 15.86 -8.53
CA ASP A 256 26.60 14.76 -7.96
C ASP A 256 25.83 13.99 -9.03
N TRP A 257 25.43 12.76 -8.67
CA TRP A 257 24.73 11.86 -9.55
C TRP A 257 23.34 12.37 -9.98
N MET A 258 22.62 13.12 -9.13
CA MET A 258 21.28 13.60 -9.47
C MET A 258 21.32 14.74 -10.50
N ALA A 259 22.32 15.63 -10.40
CA ALA A 259 22.61 16.62 -11.43
C ALA A 259 22.91 15.95 -12.78
N LEU A 260 23.70 14.88 -12.78
CA LEU A 260 23.98 14.08 -13.98
C LEU A 260 22.70 13.51 -14.61
N VAL A 261 21.86 12.87 -13.80
CA VAL A 261 20.58 12.29 -14.25
C VAL A 261 19.67 13.36 -14.85
N SER A 262 19.58 14.54 -14.22
CA SER A 262 18.74 15.64 -14.69
C SER A 262 19.14 16.11 -16.10
N ILE A 263 20.45 16.29 -16.34
CA ILE A 263 20.97 16.69 -17.65
C ILE A 263 20.65 15.62 -18.71
N ILE A 264 20.91 14.35 -18.40
CA ILE A 264 20.64 13.23 -19.33
C ILE A 264 19.15 13.16 -19.68
N GLN A 265 18.26 13.25 -18.69
CA GLN A 265 16.81 13.17 -18.90
C GLN A 265 16.29 14.33 -19.76
N SER A 266 16.93 15.50 -19.69
CA SER A 266 16.55 16.67 -20.49
C SER A 266 17.00 16.63 -21.96
N ALA A 267 17.80 15.62 -22.35
CA ALA A 267 18.46 15.57 -23.65
C ALA A 267 18.22 14.26 -24.45
N PRO A 268 16.96 13.80 -24.63
CA PRO A 268 16.68 12.60 -25.44
C PRO A 268 17.13 12.80 -26.89
N GLY A 269 17.91 11.86 -27.43
CA GLY A 269 18.40 11.87 -28.80
C GLY A 269 19.45 12.96 -29.12
N ARG A 270 19.81 13.82 -28.17
CA ARG A 270 20.81 14.87 -28.34
C ARG A 270 22.19 14.36 -27.93
N GLU A 271 23.19 14.54 -28.79
CA GLU A 271 24.57 14.23 -28.41
C GLU A 271 25.04 15.10 -27.24
N LEU A 272 25.65 14.46 -26.26
CA LEU A 272 26.23 15.06 -25.07
C LEU A 272 27.73 14.73 -25.03
N GLU A 273 28.58 15.72 -24.78
CA GLU A 273 30.00 15.52 -24.53
C GLU A 273 30.25 15.30 -23.04
N PHE A 274 30.61 14.07 -22.67
CA PHE A 274 30.97 13.71 -21.32
C PHE A 274 32.48 13.83 -21.13
N VAL A 275 32.89 14.48 -20.05
CA VAL A 275 34.24 14.36 -19.51
C VAL A 275 34.18 13.39 -18.34
N ILE A 276 34.86 12.26 -18.48
CA ILE A 276 34.99 11.25 -17.44
C ILE A 276 36.42 11.20 -16.92
N GLU A 277 36.57 10.84 -15.65
CA GLU A 277 37.85 10.47 -15.06
C GLU A 277 37.92 8.94 -14.97
N ARG A 278 38.90 8.37 -15.66
CA ARG A 278 39.19 6.94 -15.65
C ARG A 278 40.65 6.74 -15.24
N GLU A 279 40.87 6.03 -14.14
CA GLU A 279 42.22 5.78 -13.59
C GLU A 279 43.04 7.08 -13.39
N GLY A 280 42.38 8.19 -13.01
CA GLY A 280 43.03 9.49 -12.81
C GLY A 280 43.29 10.29 -14.09
N THR A 281 42.84 9.81 -15.25
CA THR A 281 42.96 10.52 -16.53
C THR A 281 41.60 10.99 -17.05
N ALA A 282 41.53 12.26 -17.48
CA ALA A 282 40.33 12.80 -18.10
C ALA A 282 40.19 12.28 -19.54
N GLN A 283 39.05 11.71 -19.87
CA GLN A 283 38.68 11.23 -21.20
C GLN A 283 37.38 11.89 -21.64
N ARG A 284 37.31 12.25 -22.92
CA ARG A 284 36.09 12.79 -23.53
C ARG A 284 35.37 11.69 -24.28
N LEU A 285 34.08 11.51 -24.00
CA LEU A 285 33.21 10.56 -24.66
C LEU A 285 31.97 11.31 -25.17
N VAL A 286 31.50 10.96 -26.36
CA VAL A 286 30.23 11.46 -26.88
C VAL A 286 29.19 10.38 -26.65
N VAL A 287 28.12 10.72 -25.93
CA VAL A 287 27.01 9.80 -25.64
C VAL A 287 25.73 10.43 -26.17
N THR A 288 24.95 9.65 -26.92
CA THR A 288 23.61 10.05 -27.36
C THR A 288 22.59 9.33 -26.49
N PRO A 289 21.91 9.99 -25.54
CA PRO A 289 20.86 9.35 -24.75
C PRO A 289 19.76 8.80 -25.65
N GLY A 290 19.39 7.55 -25.41
CA GLY A 290 18.19 6.96 -26.01
C GLY A 290 16.93 7.64 -25.44
N GLU A 291 15.80 7.37 -26.06
CA GLU A 291 14.50 7.90 -25.65
C GLU A 291 13.71 6.87 -24.83
N ARG A 292 13.19 7.30 -23.68
CA ARG A 292 12.26 6.51 -22.86
C ARG A 292 11.12 7.40 -22.39
N LEU A 293 9.93 6.84 -22.21
CA LEU A 293 8.82 7.53 -21.56
C LEU A 293 8.95 7.38 -20.04
N ASP A 294 8.86 8.50 -19.32
CA ASP A 294 8.71 8.49 -17.86
C ASP A 294 7.27 8.07 -17.46
N PRO A 295 6.99 7.85 -16.16
CA PRO A 295 5.65 7.49 -15.69
C PRO A 295 4.56 8.53 -16.03
N GLU A 296 4.95 9.77 -16.32
CA GLU A 296 4.08 10.89 -16.66
C GLU A 296 3.83 10.96 -18.20
N GLY A 297 4.43 10.05 -18.98
CA GLY A 297 4.32 9.95 -20.44
C GLY A 297 5.22 10.93 -21.19
N LYS A 298 6.17 11.60 -20.51
CA LYS A 298 7.10 12.54 -21.10
C LYS A 298 8.34 11.80 -21.62
N SER A 299 8.80 12.19 -22.80
CA SER A 299 10.05 11.74 -23.38
C SER A 299 11.24 12.24 -22.56
N VAL A 300 12.04 11.30 -22.05
CA VAL A 300 13.26 11.56 -21.28
C VAL A 300 14.44 10.80 -21.86
N GLY A 301 15.61 11.42 -21.78
CA GLY A 301 16.87 10.78 -22.19
C GLY A 301 17.29 9.68 -21.22
N PHE A 302 17.88 8.60 -21.75
CA PHE A 302 18.37 7.48 -20.97
C PHE A 302 19.65 6.89 -21.58
N ILE A 303 20.69 6.70 -20.77
CA ILE A 303 21.98 6.16 -21.24
C ILE A 303 22.28 4.73 -20.77
N GLY A 304 21.44 4.11 -19.92
CA GLY A 304 21.72 2.75 -19.43
C GLY A 304 22.84 2.66 -18.39
N ALA A 305 23.12 3.75 -17.66
CA ALA A 305 24.08 3.77 -16.57
C ALA A 305 23.37 3.86 -15.21
N GLY A 306 23.85 3.07 -14.24
CA GLY A 306 23.42 3.10 -12.85
C GLY A 306 24.55 3.60 -11.95
N VAL A 307 24.17 4.29 -10.87
CA VAL A 307 25.11 4.79 -9.86
C VAL A 307 25.81 3.66 -9.13
N GLN A 308 27.04 3.90 -8.69
CA GLN A 308 27.69 3.02 -7.71
C GLN A 308 26.82 2.91 -6.44
N PRO A 309 26.62 1.70 -5.89
CA PRO A 309 25.90 1.53 -4.63
C PRO A 309 26.49 2.45 -3.56
N PHE A 310 25.64 3.22 -2.89
CA PHE A 310 26.00 4.12 -1.80
C PHE A 310 25.17 3.80 -0.57
N GLU A 311 25.71 4.12 0.59
CA GLU A 311 25.02 3.97 1.88
C GLU A 311 24.46 5.30 2.33
N TRP A 312 23.30 5.26 2.99
CA TRP A 312 22.71 6.44 3.60
C TRP A 312 23.49 6.82 4.86
N PRO A 313 23.78 8.11 5.09
CA PRO A 313 24.44 8.55 6.32
C PRO A 313 23.62 8.16 7.56
N GLU A 314 24.28 7.59 8.57
CA GLU A 314 23.63 7.12 9.81
C GLU A 314 22.82 8.22 10.52
N GLU A 315 23.28 9.46 10.45
CA GLU A 315 22.62 10.64 11.03
C GLU A 315 21.24 10.95 10.42
N HIS A 316 20.97 10.47 9.21
CA HIS A 316 19.70 10.59 8.51
C HIS A 316 18.85 9.31 8.59
N LEU A 317 19.29 8.30 9.34
CA LEU A 317 18.53 7.08 9.59
C LEU A 317 18.00 7.09 11.03
N VAL A 318 16.79 6.57 11.21
CA VAL A 318 16.17 6.38 12.52
C VAL A 318 15.65 4.96 12.61
N ASP A 319 16.03 4.27 13.68
CA ASP A 319 15.43 3.01 14.06
C ASP A 319 14.14 3.28 14.86
N LEU A 320 13.01 2.83 14.34
CA LEU A 320 11.71 2.95 14.98
C LEU A 320 11.40 1.85 16.00
N ARG A 321 12.41 1.06 16.39
CA ARG A 321 12.26 -0.04 17.34
C ARG A 321 11.73 0.44 18.69
N GLN A 322 10.75 -0.30 19.20
CA GLN A 322 10.07 -0.02 20.46
C GLN A 322 10.01 -1.26 21.35
N GLY A 323 9.76 -1.04 22.65
CA GLY A 323 9.47 -2.13 23.57
C GLY A 323 8.15 -2.84 23.19
N PRO A 324 7.98 -4.14 23.51
CA PRO A 324 6.80 -4.91 23.08
C PRO A 324 5.44 -4.33 23.51
N LEU A 325 5.38 -3.62 24.63
CA LEU A 325 4.13 -2.99 25.10
C LEU A 325 3.85 -1.68 24.33
N ASP A 326 4.84 -0.81 24.20
CA ASP A 326 4.70 0.46 23.46
C ASP A 326 4.42 0.19 21.98
N ALA A 327 5.08 -0.82 21.40
CA ALA A 327 4.84 -1.28 20.05
C ALA A 327 3.39 -1.74 19.82
N LEU A 328 2.71 -2.26 20.86
CA LEU A 328 1.33 -2.73 20.72
C LEU A 328 0.37 -1.54 20.63
N VAL A 329 0.63 -0.51 21.44
CA VAL A 329 -0.08 0.76 21.38
C VAL A 329 0.17 1.43 20.03
N SER A 330 1.43 1.55 19.60
CA SER A 330 1.78 2.08 18.28
C SER A 330 1.17 1.28 17.12
N GLY A 331 1.11 -0.05 17.24
CA GLY A 331 0.46 -0.91 16.26
C GLY A 331 -1.04 -0.66 16.18
N LEU A 332 -1.72 -0.50 17.32
CA LEU A 332 -3.13 -0.14 17.38
C LEU A 332 -3.39 1.25 16.79
N ASP A 333 -2.61 2.24 17.18
CA ASP A 333 -2.72 3.62 16.70
C ASP A 333 -2.50 3.68 15.18
N LYS A 334 -1.50 2.98 14.66
CA LYS A 334 -1.25 2.86 13.22
C LYS A 334 -2.42 2.19 12.50
N THR A 335 -2.98 1.11 13.05
CA THR A 335 -4.16 0.46 12.47
C THR A 335 -5.37 1.40 12.46
N VAL A 336 -5.66 2.11 13.54
CA VAL A 336 -6.77 3.08 13.60
C VAL A 336 -6.56 4.23 12.62
N GLN A 337 -5.33 4.74 12.49
CA GLN A 337 -4.97 5.74 11.50
C GLN A 337 -5.26 5.24 10.08
N MET A 338 -4.82 4.03 9.74
CA MET A 338 -5.03 3.47 8.40
C MET A 338 -6.50 3.16 8.12
N VAL A 339 -7.26 2.66 9.10
CA VAL A 339 -8.73 2.49 8.98
C VAL A 339 -9.40 3.83 8.68
N SER A 340 -9.04 4.88 9.44
CA SER A 340 -9.60 6.23 9.26
C SER A 340 -9.28 6.78 7.87
N LEU A 341 -8.04 6.63 7.42
CA LEU A 341 -7.60 7.05 6.08
C LEU A 341 -8.33 6.28 4.98
N THR A 342 -8.51 4.96 5.13
CA THR A 342 -9.27 4.15 4.17
C THR A 342 -10.72 4.61 4.07
N LEU A 343 -11.39 4.82 5.20
CA LEU A 343 -12.77 5.30 5.24
C LEU A 343 -12.92 6.70 4.64
N ASP A 344 -12.02 7.62 4.99
CA ASP A 344 -11.98 8.98 4.43
C ASP A 344 -11.76 8.96 2.92
N SER A 345 -10.79 8.17 2.44
CA SER A 345 -10.52 7.99 1.01
C SER A 345 -11.75 7.45 0.27
N ILE A 346 -12.47 6.48 0.84
CA ILE A 346 -13.72 5.97 0.25
C ILE A 346 -14.78 7.06 0.21
N GLY A 347 -14.96 7.83 1.29
CA GLY A 347 -15.91 8.95 1.33
C GLY A 347 -15.59 10.01 0.27
N LYS A 348 -14.32 10.41 0.16
CA LYS A 348 -13.84 11.37 -0.84
C LYS A 348 -13.99 10.87 -2.28
N MET A 349 -13.85 9.56 -2.51
CA MET A 349 -14.16 8.97 -3.83
C MET A 349 -15.65 9.03 -4.17
N ILE A 350 -16.54 8.85 -3.19
CA ILE A 350 -18.00 8.93 -3.40
C ILE A 350 -18.44 10.36 -3.74
N VAL A 351 -17.84 11.36 -3.07
CA VAL A 351 -18.14 12.79 -3.31
C VAL A 351 -17.43 13.34 -4.56
N GLY A 352 -16.45 12.60 -5.10
CA GLY A 352 -15.70 12.97 -6.31
C GLY A 352 -14.47 13.85 -6.06
N ALA A 353 -14.04 13.98 -4.79
CA ALA A 353 -12.80 14.70 -4.42
C ALA A 353 -11.53 13.89 -4.73
N ILE A 354 -11.62 12.55 -4.71
CA ILE A 354 -10.54 11.64 -5.13
C ILE A 354 -11.03 10.82 -6.33
N SER A 355 -10.17 10.65 -7.33
CA SER A 355 -10.47 9.85 -8.52
C SER A 355 -10.66 8.36 -8.17
N VAL A 356 -11.74 7.75 -8.69
CA VAL A 356 -11.98 6.30 -8.62
C VAL A 356 -10.92 5.47 -9.35
N LYS A 357 -10.08 6.12 -10.17
CA LYS A 357 -8.92 5.47 -10.80
C LYS A 357 -7.89 4.97 -9.80
N ASN A 358 -7.87 5.57 -8.60
CA ASN A 358 -6.97 5.18 -7.51
C ASN A 358 -7.36 3.86 -6.82
N LEU A 359 -8.48 3.25 -7.20
CA LEU A 359 -8.86 1.94 -6.68
C LEU A 359 -7.94 0.86 -7.26
N SER A 360 -7.13 0.24 -6.41
CA SER A 360 -6.22 -0.83 -6.79
C SER A 360 -6.98 -2.07 -7.28
N GLY A 361 -6.76 -2.45 -8.55
CA GLY A 361 -7.24 -3.72 -9.08
C GLY A 361 -6.29 -4.89 -8.76
N PRO A 362 -6.65 -6.12 -9.20
CA PRO A 362 -5.85 -7.33 -8.94
C PRO A 362 -4.44 -7.28 -9.51
N ILE A 363 -4.22 -6.60 -10.65
CA ILE A 363 -2.91 -6.50 -11.30
C ILE A 363 -2.03 -5.54 -10.51
N THR A 364 -2.58 -4.41 -10.06
CA THR A 364 -1.85 -3.47 -9.21
C THR A 364 -1.48 -4.13 -7.88
N ILE A 365 -2.40 -4.86 -7.24
CA ILE A 365 -2.11 -5.63 -6.03
C ILE A 365 -0.96 -6.62 -6.28
N ALA A 366 -0.97 -7.32 -7.41
CA ALA A 366 0.09 -8.27 -7.73
C ALA A 366 1.46 -7.60 -7.90
N LYS A 367 1.52 -6.48 -8.63
CA LYS A 367 2.75 -5.69 -8.81
C LYS A 367 3.30 -5.20 -7.47
N VAL A 368 2.44 -4.65 -6.61
CA VAL A 368 2.86 -4.13 -5.29
C VAL A 368 3.28 -5.27 -4.36
N ALA A 369 2.60 -6.43 -4.39
CA ALA A 369 3.02 -7.61 -3.64
C ALA A 369 4.43 -8.07 -4.05
N GLY A 370 4.69 -8.16 -5.36
CA GLY A 370 6.00 -8.50 -5.90
C GLY A 370 7.07 -7.48 -5.51
N ALA A 371 6.79 -6.19 -5.68
CA ALA A 371 7.72 -5.12 -5.31
C ALA A 371 8.04 -5.14 -3.81
N SER A 372 7.02 -5.26 -2.95
CA SER A 372 7.20 -5.29 -1.50
C SER A 372 8.00 -6.51 -1.05
N ALA A 373 7.79 -7.67 -1.67
CA ALA A 373 8.60 -8.87 -1.41
C ALA A 373 10.06 -8.72 -1.86
N ALA A 374 10.31 -8.00 -2.96
CA ALA A 374 11.67 -7.67 -3.41
C ALA A 374 12.39 -6.71 -2.46
N SER A 375 11.65 -5.75 -1.91
CA SER A 375 12.16 -4.74 -0.97
C SER A 375 12.47 -5.28 0.43
N GLY A 376 12.10 -6.53 0.72
CA GLY A 376 12.42 -7.22 1.96
C GLY A 376 11.21 -7.48 2.86
N LEU A 377 11.47 -8.14 3.98
CA LEU A 377 10.41 -8.64 4.87
C LEU A 377 9.58 -7.50 5.50
N GLU A 378 10.22 -6.39 5.86
CA GLU A 378 9.57 -5.24 6.48
C GLU A 378 8.52 -4.60 5.54
N SER A 379 8.91 -4.36 4.28
CA SER A 379 8.00 -3.84 3.25
C SER A 379 6.86 -4.81 2.97
N PHE A 380 7.15 -6.10 2.90
CA PHE A 380 6.14 -7.13 2.66
C PHE A 380 5.11 -7.23 3.82
N ILE A 381 5.56 -7.21 5.08
CA ILE A 381 4.66 -7.23 6.24
C ILE A 381 3.84 -5.93 6.33
N SER A 382 4.44 -4.77 6.07
CA SER A 382 3.70 -3.50 6.04
C SER A 382 2.59 -3.52 4.97
N PHE A 383 2.89 -4.08 3.79
CA PHE A 383 1.91 -4.28 2.73
C PHE A 383 0.80 -5.26 3.13
N LEU A 384 1.12 -6.38 3.79
CA LEU A 384 0.13 -7.31 4.33
C LEU A 384 -0.77 -6.63 5.36
N ALA A 385 -0.22 -5.82 6.26
CA ALA A 385 -0.97 -5.08 7.26
C ALA A 385 -1.95 -4.10 6.59
N TYR A 386 -1.46 -3.30 5.63
CA TYR A 386 -2.29 -2.37 4.87
C TYR A 386 -3.43 -3.05 4.11
N LEU A 387 -3.13 -4.13 3.37
CA LEU A 387 -4.16 -4.88 2.65
C LEU A 387 -5.14 -5.57 3.59
N SER A 388 -4.70 -6.05 4.76
CA SER A 388 -5.58 -6.64 5.75
C SER A 388 -6.58 -5.62 6.29
N ILE A 389 -6.12 -4.39 6.58
CA ILE A 389 -7.00 -3.28 6.96
C ILE A 389 -8.01 -2.99 5.86
N SER A 390 -7.53 -2.84 4.62
CA SER A 390 -8.40 -2.57 3.48
C SER A 390 -9.47 -3.65 3.31
N LEU A 391 -9.09 -4.94 3.35
CA LEU A 391 -10.02 -6.06 3.24
C LEU A 391 -11.02 -6.10 4.42
N GLY A 392 -10.56 -5.85 5.65
CA GLY A 392 -11.42 -5.78 6.83
C GLY A 392 -12.42 -4.63 6.77
N VAL A 393 -11.97 -3.43 6.41
CA VAL A 393 -12.82 -2.24 6.28
C VAL A 393 -13.83 -2.41 5.15
N LEU A 394 -13.38 -2.85 3.97
CA LEU A 394 -14.25 -3.06 2.80
C LEU A 394 -15.32 -4.11 3.09
N ASN A 395 -14.95 -5.24 3.73
CA ASN A 395 -15.93 -6.27 4.08
C ASN A 395 -16.93 -5.81 5.16
N LEU A 396 -16.61 -4.81 5.98
CA LEU A 396 -17.57 -4.21 6.93
C LEU A 396 -18.50 -3.16 6.31
N LEU A 397 -18.27 -2.74 5.06
CA LEU A 397 -19.15 -1.79 4.40
C LEU A 397 -20.56 -2.37 4.23
N PRO A 398 -21.62 -1.54 4.29
CA PRO A 398 -23.01 -1.97 4.16
C PRO A 398 -23.39 -2.27 2.70
N ILE A 399 -22.55 -3.02 2.00
CA ILE A 399 -22.73 -3.42 0.61
C ILE A 399 -23.25 -4.87 0.61
N PRO A 400 -24.43 -5.16 0.02
CA PRO A 400 -24.91 -6.52 -0.12
C PRO A 400 -23.88 -7.40 -0.85
N MET A 401 -23.79 -8.69 -0.52
CA MET A 401 -22.73 -9.63 -0.93
C MET A 401 -21.46 -9.61 -0.05
N LEU A 402 -21.17 -8.50 0.65
CA LEU A 402 -20.12 -8.47 1.67
C LEU A 402 -20.69 -8.80 3.06
N ASP A 403 -19.81 -9.04 4.03
CA ASP A 403 -20.18 -9.34 5.41
C ASP A 403 -21.02 -8.22 6.03
N GLY A 404 -20.63 -6.96 5.80
CA GLY A 404 -21.34 -5.78 6.29
C GLY A 404 -22.77 -5.68 5.75
N GLY A 405 -23.03 -6.18 4.53
CA GLY A 405 -24.39 -6.31 4.01
C GLY A 405 -25.25 -7.29 4.82
N HIS A 406 -24.68 -8.41 5.26
CA HIS A 406 -25.36 -9.37 6.14
C HIS A 406 -25.58 -8.79 7.53
N LEU A 407 -24.59 -8.05 8.06
CA LEU A 407 -24.72 -7.32 9.33
C LEU A 407 -25.88 -6.33 9.30
N VAL A 408 -26.09 -5.61 8.20
CA VAL A 408 -27.25 -4.73 8.02
C VAL A 408 -28.56 -5.50 8.11
N TYR A 409 -28.68 -6.65 7.45
CA TYR A 409 -29.90 -7.47 7.53
C TYR A 409 -30.17 -7.97 8.95
N TYR A 410 -29.14 -8.40 9.67
CA TYR A 410 -29.29 -8.83 11.05
C TYR A 410 -29.59 -7.70 12.02
N PHE A 411 -29.04 -6.50 11.78
CA PHE A 411 -29.39 -5.31 12.56
C PHE A 411 -30.87 -4.95 12.37
N VAL A 412 -31.37 -4.99 11.12
CA VAL A 412 -32.80 -4.79 10.84
C VAL A 412 -33.66 -5.86 11.52
N GLU A 413 -33.21 -7.12 11.52
CA GLU A 413 -33.89 -8.20 12.22
C GLU A 413 -33.92 -7.99 13.74
N LEU A 414 -32.82 -7.54 14.34
CA LEU A 414 -32.73 -7.22 15.76
C LEU A 414 -33.74 -6.14 16.16
N VAL A 415 -33.85 -5.06 15.38
CA VAL A 415 -34.77 -3.95 15.63
C VAL A 415 -36.23 -4.36 15.40
N ARG A 416 -36.49 -5.17 14.36
CA ARG A 416 -37.85 -5.52 13.93
C ARG A 416 -38.39 -6.79 14.61
N GLY A 417 -37.55 -7.56 15.28
CA GLY A 417 -37.88 -8.85 15.89
C GLY A 417 -38.21 -9.97 14.88
N ARG A 418 -38.04 -9.74 13.58
CA ARG A 418 -38.33 -10.74 12.52
C ARG A 418 -37.37 -10.63 11.34
N PRO A 419 -36.94 -11.77 10.75
CA PRO A 419 -35.92 -11.80 9.71
C PRO A 419 -36.37 -11.04 8.46
N VAL A 420 -35.41 -10.38 7.79
CA VAL A 420 -35.64 -9.74 6.48
C VAL A 420 -36.11 -10.80 5.49
N SER A 421 -37.18 -10.54 4.75
CA SER A 421 -37.73 -11.53 3.82
C SER A 421 -36.71 -11.93 2.76
N GLU A 422 -36.68 -13.20 2.39
CA GLU A 422 -35.74 -13.74 1.39
C GLU A 422 -35.78 -12.99 0.06
N LYS A 423 -36.96 -12.53 -0.38
CA LYS A 423 -37.09 -11.71 -1.59
C LYS A 423 -36.29 -10.41 -1.54
N VAL A 424 -36.27 -9.76 -0.37
CA VAL A 424 -35.52 -8.51 -0.15
C VAL A 424 -34.02 -8.80 -0.04
N GLN A 425 -33.62 -9.88 0.64
CA GLN A 425 -32.22 -10.29 0.69
C GLN A 425 -31.70 -10.63 -0.71
N ALA A 426 -32.44 -11.44 -1.48
CA ALA A 426 -32.09 -11.80 -2.85
C ALA A 426 -32.02 -10.59 -3.79
N PHE A 427 -32.95 -9.64 -3.67
CA PHE A 427 -32.90 -8.40 -4.43
C PHE A 427 -31.67 -7.55 -4.06
N GLY A 428 -31.40 -7.40 -2.77
CA GLY A 428 -30.21 -6.70 -2.29
C GLY A 428 -28.92 -7.35 -2.79
N MET A 429 -28.79 -8.68 -2.69
CA MET A 429 -27.64 -9.42 -3.22
C MET A 429 -27.43 -9.18 -4.72
N ARG A 430 -28.49 -9.10 -5.53
CA ARG A 430 -28.37 -8.78 -6.97
C ARG A 430 -27.83 -7.37 -7.20
N ILE A 431 -28.29 -6.38 -6.43
CA ILE A 431 -27.77 -5.01 -6.49
C ILE A 431 -26.30 -4.99 -6.07
N GLY A 432 -25.97 -5.62 -4.94
CA GLY A 432 -24.60 -5.70 -4.44
C GLY A 432 -23.65 -6.38 -5.43
N MET A 433 -24.08 -7.49 -6.02
CA MET A 433 -23.33 -8.20 -7.07
C MET A 433 -23.11 -7.32 -8.30
N ALA A 434 -24.13 -6.59 -8.76
CA ALA A 434 -23.98 -5.65 -9.86
C ALA A 434 -22.96 -4.55 -9.53
N LEU A 435 -23.05 -3.96 -8.33
CA LEU A 435 -22.13 -2.91 -7.88
C LEU A 435 -20.69 -3.42 -7.76
N LEU A 436 -20.48 -4.58 -7.14
CA LEU A 436 -19.16 -5.19 -6.99
C LEU A 436 -18.55 -5.55 -8.35
N PHE A 437 -19.33 -6.11 -9.28
CA PHE A 437 -18.82 -6.40 -10.62
C PHE A 437 -18.52 -5.14 -11.42
N SER A 438 -19.33 -4.09 -11.32
CA SER A 438 -19.02 -2.79 -11.94
C SER A 438 -17.74 -2.18 -11.37
N LEU A 439 -17.56 -2.24 -10.05
CA LEU A 439 -16.36 -1.74 -9.38
C LEU A 439 -15.11 -2.54 -9.79
N MET A 440 -15.21 -3.87 -9.83
CA MET A 440 -14.11 -4.74 -10.25
C MET A 440 -13.77 -4.55 -11.73
N ALA A 441 -14.77 -4.37 -12.59
CA ALA A 441 -14.54 -4.04 -14.00
C ALA A 441 -13.83 -2.69 -14.15
N LEU A 442 -14.26 -1.67 -13.38
CA LEU A 442 -13.61 -0.36 -13.36
C LEU A 442 -12.16 -0.46 -12.89
N ALA A 443 -11.90 -1.16 -11.78
CA ALA A 443 -10.55 -1.38 -11.27
C ALA A 443 -9.66 -2.12 -12.28
N MET A 444 -10.20 -3.13 -12.96
CA MET A 444 -9.47 -3.87 -14.00
C MET A 444 -9.20 -3.03 -15.24
N LEU A 445 -10.15 -2.18 -15.66
CA LEU A 445 -9.94 -1.22 -16.75
C LEU A 445 -8.87 -0.19 -16.39
N ASN A 446 -8.85 0.30 -15.14
CA ASN A 446 -7.80 1.19 -14.65
C ASN A 446 -6.44 0.49 -14.66
N ASP A 447 -6.37 -0.75 -14.18
CA ASP A 447 -5.14 -1.55 -14.21
C ASP A 447 -4.61 -1.75 -15.63
N ILE A 448 -5.49 -2.00 -16.62
CA ILE A 448 -5.13 -2.14 -18.03
C ILE A 448 -4.68 -0.81 -18.63
N ALA A 449 -5.34 0.29 -18.28
CA ALA A 449 -4.94 1.62 -18.75
C ALA A 449 -3.57 2.08 -18.21
N ARG A 450 -3.11 1.46 -17.11
CA ARG A 450 -1.80 1.70 -16.48
C ARG A 450 -0.68 0.78 -17.00
N LEU A 451 -1.00 -0.20 -17.85
CA LEU A 451 -0.03 -1.07 -18.53
C LEU A 451 0.37 -0.45 -19.86
#